data_AF-A0A496XB94-F1
#
_entry.id   AF-A0A496XB94-F1
#
_cell.length_a   1.000
_cell.length_b   1.000
_cell.length_c   1.000
_cell.angle_alpha   90.00
_cell.angle_beta   90.00
_cell.angle_gamma   90.00
#
_symmetry.space_group_name_H-M   'P 1'
#
loop_
_entity.id
_entity.type
_entity.pdbx_description
1 polymer ?
#
loop_
_entity_poly.entity_id
_entity_poly.type
_entity_poly.pdbx_seq_one_letter_code
_entity_poly.pdbx_strand_id
1 'polypeptide(L)'
;FLFTSFDNYEQQNQRLIEHGLPLPAYEFVMKASHAFNLLDARHAISVTERQRYILRVRTMARAVAAAYFQSRLTLGFPLAPSELAAEVTASAREQSA
;
A
#
# COMPACT_ATOMS: atom_id res chain seq x y z
N PHE A 1 -4.58 19.56 12.19
CA PHE A 1 -4.29 18.18 12.62
C PHE A 1 -4.53 17.18 11.51
N LEU A 2 -5.78 16.84 11.12
CA LEU A 2 -6.05 15.74 10.16
C LEU A 2 -5.32 15.85 8.82
N PHE A 3 -5.25 17.04 8.21
CA PHE A 3 -4.48 17.27 6.98
C PHE A 3 -3.00 16.91 7.16
N THR A 4 -2.34 17.50 8.15
CA THR A 4 -0.95 17.21 8.51
C THR A 4 -0.73 15.73 8.82
N SER A 5 -1.68 15.09 9.52
CA SER A 5 -1.59 13.67 9.81
C SER A 5 -1.64 12.82 8.55
N PHE A 6 -2.52 13.15 7.59
CA PHE A 6 -2.58 12.44 6.31
C PHE A 6 -1.24 12.53 5.58
N ASP A 7 -0.67 13.73 5.45
CA ASP A 7 0.60 13.94 4.75
C ASP A 7 1.76 13.21 5.45
N ASN A 8 1.78 13.22 6.78
CA ASN A 8 2.76 12.47 7.56
C ASN A 8 2.62 10.95 7.34
N TYR A 9 1.39 10.42 7.31
CA TYR A 9 1.17 8.99 7.06
C TYR A 9 1.63 8.58 5.67
N GLU A 10 1.40 9.42 4.65
CA GLU A 10 1.91 9.17 3.31
C GLU A 10 3.45 9.14 3.27
N GLN A 11 4.13 10.10 3.92
CA GLN A 11 5.59 10.08 4.03
C GLN A 11 6.12 8.84 4.76
N GLN A 12 5.49 8.44 5.88
CA GLN A 12 5.92 7.25 6.61
C GLN A 12 5.69 5.98 5.80
N ASN A 13 4.56 5.88 5.09
CA ASN A 13 4.30 4.77 4.16
C ASN A 13 5.42 4.66 3.13
N GLN A 14 5.73 5.77 2.43
CA GLN A 14 6.77 5.81 1.40
C GLN A 14 8.15 5.40 1.96
N ARG A 15 8.55 5.96 3.10
CA ARG A 15 9.81 5.61 3.77
C ARG A 15 9.91 4.13 4.11
N LEU A 16 8.82 3.52 4.60
CA LEU A 16 8.79 2.11 4.96
C LEU A 16 8.83 1.19 3.73
N ILE A 17 8.20 1.61 2.62
CA ILE A 17 8.30 0.91 1.34
C ILE A 17 9.74 0.91 0.83
N GLU A 18 10.44 2.04 0.90
CA GLU A 18 11.86 2.16 0.51
C GLU A 18 12.77 1.25 1.33
N HIS A 19 12.40 0.94 2.57
CA HIS A 19 13.11 -0.01 3.44
C HIS A 19 12.63 -1.47 3.30
N GLY A 20 11.72 -1.77 2.38
CA GLY A 20 11.21 -3.13 2.18
C GLY A 20 10.35 -3.64 3.34
N LEU A 21 9.65 -2.74 4.05
CA LEU A 21 8.79 -3.05 5.19
C LEU A 21 7.29 -2.89 4.84
N PRO A 22 6.72 -3.77 4.01
CA PRO A 22 5.37 -3.61 3.49
C PRO A 22 4.27 -3.71 4.56
N LEU A 23 4.45 -4.57 5.57
CA LEU A 23 3.44 -4.76 6.62
C LEU A 23 3.33 -3.50 7.51
N PRO A 24 4.42 -2.93 8.06
CA PRO A 24 4.35 -1.62 8.72
C PRO A 24 3.86 -0.50 7.80
N ALA A 25 4.25 -0.51 6.51
CA ALA A 25 3.76 0.49 5.56
C ALA A 25 2.24 0.42 5.37
N TYR A 26 1.64 -0.78 5.41
CA TYR A 26 0.19 -0.97 5.31
C TYR A 26 -0.58 -0.29 6.44
N GLU A 27 -0.05 -0.28 7.66
CA GLU A 27 -0.66 0.42 8.80
C GLU A 27 -0.85 1.92 8.51
N PHE A 28 0.08 2.53 7.77
CA PHE A 28 -0.04 3.93 7.36
C PHE A 28 -1.07 4.14 6.24
N VAL A 29 -1.31 3.15 5.38
CA VAL A 29 -2.43 3.17 4.42
C VAL A 29 -3.76 3.24 5.18
N MET A 30 -3.92 2.39 6.19
CA MET A 30 -5.14 2.34 7.02
C MET A 30 -5.35 3.66 7.77
N LYS A 31 -4.29 4.23 8.36
CA LYS A 31 -4.34 5.52 9.04
C LYS A 31 -4.70 6.68 8.11
N ALA A 32 -4.12 6.74 6.91
CA ALA A 32 -4.46 7.77 5.93
C ALA A 32 -5.89 7.63 5.42
N SER A 33 -6.35 6.40 5.14
CA SER A 33 -7.74 6.11 4.75
C SER A 33 -8.73 6.59 5.82
N HIS A 34 -8.43 6.30 7.09
CA HIS A 34 -9.26 6.78 8.19
C HIS A 34 -9.24 8.31 8.33
N ALA A 35 -8.06 8.95 8.23
CA ALA A 35 -7.94 10.41 8.27
C ALA A 35 -8.71 11.07 7.10
N PHE A 36 -8.64 10.50 5.90
CA PHE A 36 -9.44 10.90 4.75
C PHE A 36 -10.95 10.82 5.04
N ASN A 37 -11.43 9.69 5.57
CA ASN A 37 -12.85 9.52 5.90
C ASN A 37 -13.33 10.58 6.91
N LEU A 38 -12.51 10.93 7.90
CA LEU A 38 -12.82 12.00 8.85
C LEU A 38 -12.84 13.39 8.22
N LEU A 39 -11.93 13.68 7.29
CA LEU A 39 -11.93 14.93 6.52
C LEU A 39 -13.17 15.03 5.63
N ASP A 40 -13.53 13.94 4.95
CA ASP A 40 -14.67 13.88 4.04
C ASP A 40 -16.01 14.01 4.78
N ALA A 41 -16.17 13.31 5.91
CA ALA A 41 -17.37 13.39 6.74
C ALA A 41 -17.57 14.78 7.38
N ARG A 42 -16.50 15.54 7.57
CA ARG A 42 -16.57 16.93 8.06
C ARG A 42 -16.83 17.95 6.95
N HIS A 43 -16.97 17.51 5.71
CA HIS A 43 -17.02 18.37 4.53
C HIS A 43 -15.84 19.35 4.46
N ALA A 44 -14.68 18.94 4.99
CA ALA A 44 -13.48 19.76 5.05
C ALA A 44 -12.69 19.75 3.72
N ILE A 45 -13.15 18.98 2.73
CA ILE A 45 -12.55 18.84 1.40
C ILE A 45 -13.64 18.97 0.33
N SER A 46 -13.29 19.61 -0.78
CA SER A 46 -14.11 19.68 -1.99
C SER A 46 -14.18 18.34 -2.73
N VAL A 47 -15.08 18.23 -3.71
CA VAL A 47 -15.20 17.06 -4.59
C VAL A 47 -13.90 16.76 -5.33
N THR A 48 -13.20 17.81 -5.79
CA THR A 48 -11.91 17.66 -6.50
C THR A 48 -10.81 17.18 -5.55
N GLU A 49 -10.78 17.71 -4.32
CA GLU A 49 -9.83 17.26 -3.30
C GLU A 49 -10.10 15.82 -2.89
N ARG A 50 -11.37 15.42 -2.75
CA ARG A 50 -11.76 14.03 -2.45
C ARG A 50 -11.14 13.05 -3.45
N GLN A 51 -11.26 13.32 -4.76
CA GLN A 51 -10.66 12.48 -5.79
C GLN A 51 -9.13 12.39 -5.63
N ARG A 52 -8.47 13.50 -5.29
CA ARG A 52 -7.02 13.52 -5.05
C ARG A 52 -6.62 12.66 -3.85
N TYR A 53 -7.34 12.75 -2.73
CA TYR A 53 -7.07 11.91 -1.55
C TYR A 53 -7.27 10.42 -1.84
N ILE A 54 -8.33 10.05 -2.56
CA ILE A 54 -8.58 8.65 -2.97
C ILE A 54 -7.41 8.11 -3.80
N LEU A 55 -6.92 8.90 -4.77
CA LEU A 55 -5.77 8.51 -5.59
C LEU A 55 -4.51 8.32 -4.75
N ARG A 56 -4.24 9.23 -3.80
CA ARG A 56 -3.09 9.11 -2.88
C ARG A 56 -3.16 7.83 -2.05
N VAL A 57 -4.30 7.53 -1.41
CA VAL A 57 -4.48 6.27 -0.65
C VAL A 57 -4.30 5.04 -1.54
N ARG A 58 -4.85 5.08 -2.77
CA ARG A 58 -4.69 3.99 -3.75
C ARG A 58 -3.23 3.79 -4.16
N THR A 59 -2.46 4.85 -4.35
CA THR A 59 -1.03 4.77 -4.69
C THR A 59 -0.25 4.08 -3.57
N MET A 60 -0.45 4.49 -2.32
CA MET A 60 0.19 3.83 -1.17
C MET A 60 -0.17 2.35 -1.06
N ALA A 61 -1.45 2.01 -1.23
CA ALA A 61 -1.92 0.62 -1.17
C ALA A 61 -1.28 -0.24 -2.27
N ARG A 62 -1.14 0.29 -3.49
CA ARG A 62 -0.46 -0.40 -4.59
C ARG A 62 1.02 -0.63 -4.30
N ALA A 63 1.71 0.37 -3.75
CA ALA A 63 3.12 0.24 -3.37
C ALA A 63 3.30 -0.85 -2.31
N VAL A 64 2.44 -0.88 -1.29
CA VAL A 64 2.42 -1.95 -0.28
C VAL A 64 2.17 -3.31 -0.90
N ALA A 65 1.17 -3.45 -1.77
CA ALA A 65 0.84 -4.71 -2.41
C ALA A 65 2.02 -5.26 -3.24
N ALA A 66 2.66 -4.40 -4.03
CA ALA A 66 3.84 -4.77 -4.83
C ALA A 66 5.02 -5.19 -3.94
N ALA A 67 5.34 -4.40 -2.90
CA ALA A 67 6.41 -4.73 -1.98
C ALA A 67 6.13 -6.01 -1.17
N TYR A 68 4.89 -6.23 -0.75
CA TYR A 68 4.49 -7.46 -0.07
C TYR A 68 4.62 -8.67 -0.99
N PHE A 69 4.09 -8.58 -2.21
CA PHE A 69 4.21 -9.62 -3.23
C PHE A 69 5.68 -9.98 -3.47
N GLN A 70 6.53 -8.97 -3.69
CA GLN A 70 7.96 -9.20 -3.89
C GLN A 70 8.60 -9.90 -2.68
N SER A 71 8.27 -9.49 -1.46
CA SER A 71 8.79 -10.14 -0.25
C SER A 71 8.36 -11.61 -0.15
N ARG A 72 7.15 -11.95 -0.61
CA ARG A 72 6.66 -13.34 -0.62
C ARG A 72 7.31 -14.13 -1.74
N LEU A 73 7.49 -13.54 -2.91
CA LEU A 73 8.19 -14.15 -4.04
C LEU A 73 9.63 -14.51 -3.68
N THR A 74 10.37 -13.61 -3.02
CA THR A 74 11.75 -13.89 -2.57
C THR A 74 11.83 -15.06 -1.58
N LEU A 75 10.76 -15.30 -0.80
CA LEU A 75 10.67 -16.42 0.13
C LEU A 75 10.04 -17.68 -0.50
N GLY A 76 9.66 -17.64 -1.78
CA GLY A 76 8.99 -18.76 -2.45
C GLY A 76 7.56 -19.02 -1.98
N PHE A 77 6.84 -17.99 -1.52
CA PHE A 77 5.46 -18.06 -1.02
C PHE A 77 5.21 -19.15 0.04
N PRO A 78 5.89 -19.11 1.20
CA PRO A 78 5.84 -20.19 2.20
C PRO A 78 4.47 -20.41 2.86
N LEU A 79 3.54 -19.48 2.66
CA LEU A 79 2.17 -19.54 3.20
C LEU A 79 1.14 -19.98 2.15
N ALA A 80 1.54 -20.13 0.89
CA ALA A 80 0.67 -20.60 -0.18
C ALA A 80 0.79 -22.13 -0.32
N PRO A 81 -0.25 -22.81 -0.84
CA PRO A 81 -0.13 -24.21 -1.26
C PRO A 81 1.04 -24.39 -2.23
N SER A 82 1.76 -25.50 -2.12
CA SER A 82 2.99 -25.76 -2.88
C SER A 82 2.79 -25.68 -4.40
N GLU A 83 1.64 -26.16 -4.90
CA GLU A 83 1.28 -26.09 -6.32
C GLU A 83 1.16 -24.64 -6.81
N LEU A 84 0.39 -23.81 -6.08
CA LEU A 84 0.21 -22.39 -6.40
C LEU A 84 1.51 -21.60 -6.28
N ALA A 85 2.32 -21.89 -5.25
CA ALA A 85 3.62 -21.24 -5.06
C ALA A 85 4.55 -21.51 -6.26
N ALA A 86 4.58 -22.74 -6.77
CA ALA A 86 5.38 -23.12 -7.93
C ALA A 86 4.90 -22.42 -9.21
N GLU A 87 3.59 -22.41 -9.47
CA GLU A 87 2.98 -21.75 -10.64
C GLU A 87 3.28 -20.25 -10.68
N VAL A 88 3.03 -19.54 -9.58
CA VAL A 88 3.24 -18.09 -9.49
C VAL A 88 4.73 -17.74 -9.58
N THR A 89 5.59 -18.53 -8.97
CA THR A 89 7.05 -18.31 -9.04
C THR A 89 7.56 -18.51 -10.46
N ALA A 90 7.06 -19.51 -11.19
CA ALA A 90 7.39 -19.71 -12.61
C ALA A 90 6.93 -18.52 -13.46
N SER A 91 5.66 -18.13 -13.31
CA SER A 91 5.06 -16.99 -14.02
C SER A 91 5.81 -15.68 -13.77
N ALA A 92 6.25 -15.43 -12.53
CA ALA A 92 7.00 -14.23 -12.16
C ALA A 92 8.42 -14.20 -12.77
N ARG A 93 9.05 -15.37 -12.95
CA ARG A 93 10.35 -15.48 -13.62
C ARG A 93 10.24 -15.19 -15.11
N GLU A 94 9.20 -15.69 -15.78
CA GLU A 94 8.94 -15.44 -17.19
C GLU A 94 8.68 -13.95 -17.49
N GLN A 95 7.99 -13.25 -16.60
CA GLN A 95 7.75 -11.80 -16.74
C GLN A 95 9.00 -10.93 -16.51
N SER A 96 10.07 -11.50 -15.95
CA SER A 96 11.32 -10.78 -15.63
C SER A 96 12.45 -11.07 -16.63
N ALA A 97 12.21 -11.95 -17.61
CA ALA A 97 13.15 -12.35 -18.67
C ALA A 97 12.84 -11.60 -19.98
#